data_AF-A0A7C8ZZJ2-F1
#
_entry.id   AF-A0A7C8ZZJ2-F1
#
_cell.length_a   1.000
_cell.length_b   1.000
_cell.length_c   1.000
_cell.angle_alpha   90.00
_cell.angle_beta   90.00
_cell.angle_gamma   90.00
#
_symmetry.space_group_name_H-M   'P 1'
#
loop_
_entity.id
_entity.type
_entity.pdbx_description
1 polymer ?
#
loop_
_entity_poly.entity_id
_entity_poly.type
_entity_poly.pdbx_seq_one_letter_code
_entity_poly.pdbx_strand_id
1 'polypeptide(L)'
;IDLAMKLHYLKGLYFFPNNKTNNNDNNSLISIGELKKSMFEWLVSYFMTCGRICLSSDPQARPLIKLNDAGVRIVEARSGKTVHEWLTMEGFPSLQDQLVYAHALGPELDFSPLVFIQVTWFKCGGISVGLS
;
A
#
# COMPACT_ATOMS: atom_id res chain seq x y z
N ILE A 1 5.82 0.41 23.21
CA ILE A 1 4.84 -0.45 22.50
C ILE A 1 5.28 -0.73 21.06
N ASP A 2 5.84 0.27 20.36
CA ASP A 2 6.30 0.20 18.96
C ASP A 2 7.23 -0.97 18.62
N LEU A 3 8.12 -1.35 19.54
CA LEU A 3 9.09 -2.44 19.31
C LEU A 3 8.46 -3.83 19.30
N ALA A 4 7.21 -3.99 19.75
CA ALA A 4 6.50 -5.28 19.69
C ALA A 4 6.26 -5.73 18.24
N MET A 5 6.22 -4.80 17.27
CA MET A 5 5.96 -5.07 15.86
C MET A 5 7.17 -4.86 14.94
N LYS A 6 8.39 -4.86 15.52
CA LYS A 6 9.64 -4.45 14.86
C LYS A 6 10.03 -5.14 13.54
N LEU A 7 9.37 -6.22 13.14
CA LEU A 7 9.74 -7.05 11.98
C LEU A 7 8.57 -7.36 11.04
N HIS A 8 7.42 -6.69 11.19
CA HIS A 8 6.25 -6.99 10.37
C HIS A 8 5.58 -5.72 9.87
N TYR A 9 5.19 -5.75 8.60
CA TYR A 9 4.25 -4.80 8.01
C TYR A 9 2.82 -5.22 8.36
N LEU A 10 1.96 -4.25 8.64
CA LEU A 10 0.55 -4.49 8.91
C LEU A 10 -0.23 -4.41 7.61
N LYS A 11 -0.79 -5.53 7.18
CA LYS A 11 -1.52 -5.62 5.91
C LYS A 11 -2.97 -5.18 6.07
N GLY A 12 -3.41 -4.27 5.21
CA GLY A 12 -4.81 -3.87 5.04
C GLY A 12 -5.21 -3.95 3.57
N LEU A 13 -6.43 -4.41 3.27
CA LEU A 13 -6.93 -4.53 1.91
C LEU A 13 -8.36 -3.99 1.82
N TYR A 14 -8.57 -3.01 0.94
CA TYR A 14 -9.85 -2.33 0.75
C TYR A 14 -10.31 -2.45 -0.69
N PHE A 15 -11.61 -2.68 -0.90
CA PHE A 15 -12.21 -2.78 -2.23
C PHE A 15 -13.21 -1.66 -2.47
N PHE A 16 -13.18 -1.10 -3.67
CA PHE A 16 -14.08 -0.04 -4.11
C PHE A 16 -14.70 -0.47 -5.45
N PRO A 17 -15.91 -1.05 -5.44
CA PRO A 17 -16.62 -1.41 -6.67
C PRO A 17 -17.02 -0.15 -7.44
N ASN A 18 -17.03 -0.25 -8.77
CA ASN A 18 -17.53 0.83 -9.62
C ASN A 18 -19.05 0.68 -9.78
N ASN A 19 -19.81 1.50 -9.06
CA ASN A 19 -21.28 1.47 -9.07
C ASN A 19 -21.88 2.44 -10.10
N LYS A 20 -21.08 3.00 -11.03
CA LYS A 20 -21.60 3.92 -12.05
C LYS A 20 -22.56 3.17 -12.99
N THR A 21 -23.81 3.62 -13.01
CA THR A 21 -24.95 3.05 -13.76
C THR A 21 -24.87 3.25 -15.28
N ASN A 22 -23.94 4.08 -15.76
CA ASN A 22 -23.72 4.28 -17.20
C ASN A 22 -22.67 3.29 -17.70
N ASN A 23 -23.14 2.12 -18.13
CA ASN A 23 -22.36 0.98 -18.66
C ASN A 23 -21.46 1.28 -19.88
N ASN A 24 -21.41 2.53 -20.36
CA ASN A 24 -20.68 2.90 -21.57
C ASN A 24 -19.29 3.48 -21.28
N ASP A 25 -19.00 3.85 -20.04
CA ASP A 25 -17.69 4.36 -19.66
C ASP A 25 -16.94 3.29 -18.85
N ASN A 26 -16.11 2.49 -19.53
CA ASN A 26 -15.10 1.61 -18.93
C ASN A 26 -13.99 2.40 -18.20
N ASN A 27 -14.27 3.63 -17.77
CA ASN A 27 -13.30 4.48 -17.13
C ASN A 27 -13.10 4.03 -15.69
N SER A 28 -11.83 3.99 -15.29
CA SER A 28 -11.45 3.65 -13.92
C SER A 28 -12.07 4.63 -12.92
N LEU A 29 -12.39 4.14 -11.72
CA LEU A 29 -13.01 4.96 -10.67
C LEU A 29 -12.17 6.20 -10.32
N ILE A 30 -10.84 6.05 -10.35
CA ILE A 30 -9.86 7.10 -10.09
C ILE A 30 -8.59 6.82 -10.89
N SER A 31 -7.93 7.86 -11.39
CA SER A 31 -6.60 7.75 -11.98
C SER A 31 -5.50 7.80 -10.91
N ILE A 32 -4.32 7.26 -11.22
CA ILE A 32 -3.20 7.37 -10.29
C ILE A 32 -2.75 8.82 -10.05
N GLY A 33 -2.90 9.70 -11.04
CA GLY A 33 -2.54 11.11 -10.92
C GLY A 33 -3.41 11.83 -9.88
N GLU A 34 -4.72 11.59 -9.91
CA GLU A 34 -5.66 12.13 -8.91
C GLU A 34 -5.34 11.60 -7.50
N LEU A 35 -5.07 10.29 -7.38
CA LEU A 35 -4.71 9.69 -6.09
C LEU A 35 -3.42 10.30 -5.53
N LYS A 36 -2.35 10.35 -6.33
CA LYS A 36 -1.05 10.90 -5.91
C LYS A 36 -1.16 12.39 -5.54
N LYS A 37 -2.01 13.15 -6.24
CA LYS A 37 -2.27 14.56 -5.92
C LYS A 37 -2.87 14.72 -4.52
N SER A 38 -3.92 13.95 -4.18
CA SER A 38 -4.51 14.00 -2.84
C SER A 38 -3.56 13.48 -1.75
N MET A 39 -2.76 12.46 -2.07
CA MET A 39 -1.77 11.93 -1.11
C MET A 39 -0.71 12.95 -0.72
N PHE A 40 -0.35 13.90 -1.59
CA PHE A 40 0.66 14.91 -1.27
C PHE A 40 0.31 15.72 -0.01
N GLU A 41 -0.95 16.14 0.11
CA GLU A 41 -1.43 16.89 1.29
C GLU A 41 -1.38 16.02 2.57
N TRP A 42 -1.69 14.73 2.44
CA TRP A 42 -1.68 13.80 3.57
C TRP A 42 -0.26 13.48 4.03
N LEU A 43 0.67 13.29 3.10
CA LEU A 43 2.08 13.02 3.43
C LEU A 43 2.75 14.19 4.13
N VAL A 44 2.26 15.42 3.97
CA VAL A 44 2.70 16.56 4.79
C VAL A 44 2.24 16.39 6.25
N SER A 45 0.98 16.01 6.46
CA SER A 45 0.42 15.79 7.80
C SER A 45 1.02 14.55 8.49
N TYR A 46 1.39 13.53 7.70
CA TYR A 46 1.91 12.25 8.15
C TYR A 46 3.35 12.00 7.67
N PHE A 47 4.19 13.04 7.71
CA PHE A 47 5.56 13.03 7.17
C PHE A 47 6.45 11.89 7.70
N MET A 48 6.18 11.41 8.92
CA MET A 48 6.89 10.26 9.50
C MET A 48 6.85 9.02 8.60
N THR A 49 5.77 8.83 7.82
CA THR A 49 5.60 7.70 6.89
C THR A 49 6.58 7.73 5.72
N CYS A 50 7.15 8.89 5.41
CA CYS A 50 8.16 9.08 4.37
C CYS A 50 9.59 8.79 4.87
N GLY A 51 9.78 8.50 6.15
CA GLY A 51 11.09 8.21 6.75
C GLY A 51 11.57 6.79 6.51
N ARG A 52 12.67 6.42 7.19
CA ARG A 52 13.27 5.08 7.18
C ARG A 52 13.66 4.63 8.57
N ILE A 53 13.61 3.32 8.82
CA ILE A 53 14.11 2.77 10.09
C ILE A 53 15.63 2.86 10.07
N CYS A 54 16.19 3.51 11.09
CA CYS A 54 17.62 3.63 11.31
C CYS A 54 18.00 2.85 12.56
N LEU A 55 18.99 1.97 12.41
CA LEU A 55 19.61 1.26 13.53
C LEU A 55 20.94 1.94 13.87
N SER A 56 21.20 2.09 15.17
CA SER A 56 22.51 2.50 15.66
C SER A 56 23.48 1.31 15.63
N SER A 57 24.77 1.61 15.53
CA SER A 57 25.85 0.62 15.68
C SER A 57 25.89 -0.02 17.07
N ASP A 58 25.30 0.65 18.08
CA ASP A 58 25.13 0.11 19.43
C ASP A 58 23.93 -0.84 19.49
N PRO A 59 24.12 -2.14 19.83
CA PRO A 59 23.04 -3.12 19.94
C PRO A 59 21.98 -2.80 21.00
N GLN A 60 22.32 -1.96 21.99
CA GLN A 60 21.40 -1.53 23.05
C GLN A 60 20.60 -0.28 22.68
N ALA A 61 20.99 0.41 21.61
CA ALA A 61 20.31 1.61 21.20
C ALA A 61 18.96 1.30 20.55
N ARG A 62 17.97 2.13 20.88
CA ARG A 62 16.61 2.00 20.38
C ARG A 62 16.57 2.34 18.88
N PRO A 63 15.91 1.53 18.03
CA PRO A 63 15.62 1.89 16.64
C PRO A 63 14.86 3.22 16.55
N LEU A 64 15.20 4.03 15.55
CA LEU A 64 14.59 5.33 15.31
C LEU A 64 14.04 5.42 13.87
N ILE A 65 13.14 6.35 13.63
CA ILE A 65 12.73 6.73 12.27
C ILE A 65 13.52 7.96 11.87
N LYS A 66 14.35 7.83 10.85
CA LYS A 66 15.04 8.94 10.21
C LYS A 66 14.09 9.62 9.23
N LEU A 67 13.89 10.92 9.43
CA LEU A 67 13.05 11.77 8.59
C LEU A 67 13.89 12.32 7.45
N ASN A 68 13.95 11.56 6.37
CA ASN A 68 14.78 11.83 5.20
C ASN A 68 13.96 12.07 3.92
N ASP A 69 12.65 12.23 4.05
CA ASP A 69 11.70 12.44 2.94
C ASP A 69 11.88 11.44 1.78
N ALA A 70 12.30 10.22 2.11
CA ALA A 70 12.51 9.16 1.13
C ALA A 70 11.19 8.61 0.53
N GLY A 71 10.06 9.14 0.98
CA GLY A 71 8.73 8.89 0.44
C GLY A 71 8.16 7.51 0.79
N VAL A 72 6.94 7.30 0.33
CA VAL A 72 6.23 6.02 0.39
C VAL A 72 6.33 5.29 -0.95
N ARG A 73 6.17 3.96 -0.94
CA ARG A 73 6.21 3.16 -2.17
C ARG A 73 4.80 2.95 -2.69
N ILE A 74 4.55 3.37 -3.93
CA ILE A 74 3.28 3.13 -4.61
C ILE A 74 3.49 2.09 -5.70
N VAL A 75 2.68 1.02 -5.68
CA VAL A 75 2.67 -0.05 -6.68
C VAL A 75 1.37 0.05 -7.47
N GLU A 76 1.50 0.12 -8.79
CA GLU A 76 0.36 0.19 -9.70
C GLU A 76 0.18 -1.18 -10.37
N ALA A 77 -1.01 -1.77 -10.25
CA ALA A 77 -1.31 -3.11 -10.77
C ALA A 77 -2.64 -3.14 -11.52
N ARG A 78 -2.80 -4.09 -12.44
CA ARG A 78 -4.06 -4.30 -13.15
C ARG A 78 -4.49 -5.75 -13.06
N SER A 79 -5.80 -5.96 -12.92
CA SER A 79 -6.41 -7.27 -12.80
C SER A 79 -7.42 -7.49 -13.93
N GLY A 80 -7.26 -8.60 -14.65
CA GLY A 80 -8.23 -9.07 -15.66
C GLY A 80 -9.52 -9.63 -15.07
N LYS A 81 -9.69 -9.60 -13.74
CA LYS A 81 -10.91 -10.00 -13.04
C LYS A 81 -11.72 -8.78 -12.60
N THR A 82 -12.99 -8.96 -12.27
CA THR A 82 -13.81 -7.94 -11.59
C THR A 82 -13.56 -7.97 -10.09
N VAL A 83 -13.98 -6.92 -9.39
CA VAL A 83 -13.98 -6.90 -7.90
C VAL A 83 -14.83 -8.05 -7.35
N HIS A 84 -16.00 -8.30 -7.94
CA HIS A 84 -16.89 -9.38 -7.50
C HIS A 84 -16.26 -10.77 -7.71
N GLU A 85 -15.66 -11.02 -8.88
CA GLU A 85 -14.93 -12.27 -9.18
C GLU A 85 -13.75 -12.50 -8.20
N TRP A 86 -13.15 -11.43 -7.68
CA TRP A 86 -12.09 -11.54 -6.66
C TRP A 86 -12.64 -11.90 -5.29
N LEU A 87 -13.72 -11.24 -4.85
CA LEU A 87 -14.32 -11.47 -3.53
C LEU A 87 -14.99 -12.84 -3.39
N THR A 88 -15.45 -13.42 -4.51
CA THR A 88 -16.09 -14.76 -4.53
C THR A 88 -15.12 -15.90 -4.84
N MET A 89 -13.83 -15.60 -5.05
CA MET A 89 -12.84 -16.62 -5.39
C MET A 89 -12.54 -17.53 -4.19
N GLU A 90 -12.58 -18.84 -4.42
CA GLU A 90 -12.10 -19.80 -3.43
C GLU A 90 -10.62 -19.57 -3.12
N GLY A 91 -10.26 -19.62 -1.84
CA GLY A 91 -8.88 -19.35 -1.40
C GLY A 91 -8.49 -17.87 -1.35
N PHE A 92 -9.44 -16.93 -1.39
CA PHE A 92 -9.16 -15.49 -1.25
C PHE A 92 -8.12 -15.13 -0.16
N PRO A 93 -8.13 -15.71 1.07
CA PRO A 93 -7.15 -15.38 2.09
C PRO A 93 -5.69 -15.67 1.71
N SER A 94 -5.42 -16.66 0.85
CA SER A 94 -4.06 -16.95 0.37
C SER A 94 -3.66 -16.11 -0.84
N LEU A 95 -4.63 -15.50 -1.53
CA LEU A 95 -4.41 -14.67 -2.71
C LEU A 95 -4.31 -13.17 -2.38
N GLN A 96 -4.66 -12.76 -1.17
CA GLN A 96 -4.61 -11.36 -0.73
C GLN A 96 -3.22 -10.71 -0.89
N ASP A 97 -2.15 -11.51 -0.82
CA ASP A 97 -0.77 -11.05 -1.01
C ASP A 97 -0.49 -10.58 -2.44
N GLN A 98 -1.34 -10.92 -3.41
CA GLN A 98 -1.28 -10.38 -4.77
C GLN A 98 -1.87 -8.97 -4.86
N LEU A 99 -2.71 -8.58 -3.89
CA LEU A 99 -3.38 -7.28 -3.83
C LEU A 99 -2.77 -6.35 -2.77
N VAL A 100 -1.92 -6.88 -1.90
CA VAL A 100 -1.18 -6.15 -0.87
C VAL A 100 0.31 -6.39 -1.05
N TYR A 101 0.97 -5.49 -1.76
CA TYR A 101 2.43 -5.51 -1.86
C TYR A 101 3.04 -5.36 -0.47
N ALA A 102 3.91 -6.30 -0.11
CA ALA A 102 4.76 -6.23 1.07
C ALA A 102 6.14 -6.81 0.73
N HIS A 103 7.18 -6.30 1.40
CA HIS A 103 8.52 -6.86 1.33
C HIS A 103 8.95 -7.31 2.74
N ALA A 104 9.89 -8.24 2.82
CA ALA A 104 10.51 -8.56 4.11
C ALA A 104 11.30 -7.34 4.61
N LEU A 105 11.21 -7.03 5.90
CA LEU A 105 12.03 -5.99 6.50
C LEU A 105 13.49 -6.47 6.59
N GLY A 106 14.41 -5.77 5.92
CA GLY A 106 15.86 -5.98 6.01
C GLY A 106 16.51 -6.64 4.77
N PRO A 107 17.85 -6.82 4.75
CA PRO A 107 18.83 -6.35 5.74
C PRO A 107 19.05 -4.82 5.71
N GLU A 108 18.74 -4.18 4.58
CA GLU A 108 18.96 -2.75 4.39
C GLU A 108 17.73 -1.93 4.79
N LEU A 109 17.53 -1.78 6.10
CA LEU A 109 16.39 -1.03 6.67
C LEU A 109 16.35 0.43 6.22
N ASP A 110 17.50 1.02 5.93
CA ASP A 110 17.62 2.39 5.42
C ASP A 110 16.98 2.56 4.04
N PHE A 111 16.76 1.48 3.28
CA PHE A 111 16.07 1.51 1.98
C PHE A 111 14.63 1.00 2.05
N SER A 112 14.23 0.38 3.17
CA SER A 112 12.90 -0.20 3.35
C SER A 112 11.86 0.89 3.67
N PRO A 113 10.89 1.16 2.78
CA PRO A 113 9.81 2.11 3.04
C PRO A 113 9.00 1.71 4.26
N LEU A 114 8.52 2.70 5.04
CA LEU A 114 7.65 2.42 6.19
C LEU A 114 6.22 2.07 5.78
N VAL A 115 5.80 2.52 4.58
CA VAL A 115 4.46 2.31 4.04
C VAL A 115 4.55 1.94 2.56
N PHE A 116 3.86 0.88 2.20
CA PHE A 116 3.54 0.49 0.84
C PHE A 116 2.07 0.70 0.55
N ILE A 117 1.77 1.19 -0.64
CA ILE A 117 0.41 1.33 -1.15
C ILE A 117 0.35 0.66 -2.51
N GLN A 118 -0.42 -0.41 -2.62
CA GLN A 118 -0.73 -1.03 -3.90
C GLN A 118 -2.12 -0.61 -4.36
N VAL A 119 -2.21 -0.05 -5.56
CA VAL A 119 -3.48 0.26 -6.21
C VAL A 119 -3.67 -0.71 -7.36
N THR A 120 -4.75 -1.49 -7.30
CA THR A 120 -5.08 -2.46 -8.35
C THR A 120 -6.37 -2.05 -9.04
N TRP A 121 -6.31 -1.84 -10.36
CA TRP A 121 -7.48 -1.56 -11.18
C TRP A 121 -8.04 -2.85 -11.79
N PHE A 122 -9.36 -3.04 -11.67
CA PHE A 122 -10.06 -4.21 -12.18
C PHE A 122 -10.74 -3.91 -13.52
N LYS A 123 -10.99 -4.94 -14.34
CA LYS A 123 -11.66 -4.77 -15.65
C LYS A 123 -13.04 -4.10 -15.56
N CYS A 124 -13.73 -4.21 -14.42
CA CYS A 124 -15.03 -3.57 -14.19
C CYS A 124 -14.92 -2.08 -13.81
N GLY A 125 -13.73 -1.48 -13.88
CA GLY A 125 -13.47 -0.09 -13.49
C GLY A 125 -13.37 0.14 -11.97
N GLY A 126 -13.67 -0.88 -11.16
CA GLY A 126 -13.44 -0.85 -9.71
C GLY A 126 -11.96 -0.90 -9.37
N ILE A 127 -11.62 -0.63 -8.11
CA ILE A 127 -10.25 -0.66 -7.62
C ILE A 127 -10.13 -1.40 -6.28
N SER A 128 -8.92 -1.81 -5.93
CA SER A 128 -8.55 -2.17 -4.57
C SER A 128 -7.31 -1.40 -4.15
N VAL A 129 -7.24 -1.10 -2.85
CA VAL A 129 -6.09 -0.46 -2.22
C VAL A 129 -5.56 -1.41 -1.15
N GLY A 130 -4.36 -1.94 -1.40
CA GLY A 130 -3.58 -2.69 -0.43
C GLY A 130 -2.62 -1.75 0.29
N LEU A 131 -2.52 -1.89 1.61
CA LEU A 131 -1.62 -1.17 2.49
C LEU A 131 -0.73 -2.17 3.21
N SER A 132 0.57 -1.92 3.29
CA SER A 132 1.47 -2.63 4.21
C SER A 132 2.48 -1.72 4.87
#